data_AF-A0A838W1U6-F1
#
_entry.id   AF-A0A838W1U6-F1
#
_cell.length_a   1.000
_cell.length_b   1.000
_cell.length_c   1.000
_cell.angle_alpha   90.00
_cell.angle_beta   90.00
_cell.angle_gamma   90.00
#
_symmetry.space_group_name_H-M   'P 1'
#
loop_
_entity.id
_entity.type
_entity.pdbx_description
1 polymer ?
#
loop_
_entity_poly.entity_id
_entity_poly.type
_entity_poly.pdbx_seq_one_letter_code
_entity_poly.pdbx_strand_id
1 'polypeptide(L)'
;MPICINWRSRCGKTTVINLLKKQGYQTIPEVLTLLFDEAKQNNCLEEFWFASNSLAFRMKLMEKQLALENSLDKNKFAFLDRSTIDVVAFGNYYNIKMPHYITDVAKKDMYAIIFFLDHCQFICITNTTFVARKNR
;
A
#
# COMPACT_ATOMS: atom_id res chain seq x y z
N MET A 1 8.91 1.84 -15.08
CA MET A 1 8.33 3.05 -14.45
C MET A 1 7.25 2.63 -13.47
N PRO A 2 7.46 2.80 -12.15
CA PRO A 2 6.47 2.42 -11.15
C PRO A 2 5.32 3.43 -11.06
N ILE A 3 4.10 2.91 -11.02
CA ILE A 3 2.85 3.63 -10.77
C ILE A 3 2.34 3.17 -9.41
N CYS A 4 2.26 4.09 -8.45
CA CYS A 4 1.76 3.78 -7.13
C CYS A 4 0.25 4.07 -7.03
N ILE A 5 -0.45 3.15 -6.38
CA ILE A 5 -1.87 3.27 -6.07
C ILE A 5 -2.00 3.33 -4.54
N ASN A 6 -2.09 4.55 -3.99
CA ASN A 6 -2.29 4.80 -2.56
C ASN A 6 -3.78 5.00 -2.29
N TRP A 7 -4.39 4.05 -1.59
CA TRP A 7 -5.83 3.84 -1.67
C TRP A 7 -6.25 3.39 -0.23
N ARG A 8 -7.35 3.90 0.36
CA ARG A 8 -7.82 3.47 1.70
C ARG A 8 -8.44 2.06 1.71
N SER A 9 -8.09 1.20 2.68
CA SER A 9 -8.54 -0.21 2.78
C SER A 9 -10.03 -0.42 2.45
N ARG A 10 -10.36 -1.53 1.76
CA ARG A 10 -11.71 -1.99 1.36
C ARG A 10 -12.37 -1.34 0.12
N CYS A 11 -11.66 -0.58 -0.72
CA CYS A 11 -12.23 -0.07 -1.99
C CYS A 11 -12.00 -0.97 -3.23
N GLY A 12 -11.60 -2.24 -3.09
CA GLY A 12 -11.39 -3.14 -4.24
C GLY A 12 -10.01 -3.06 -4.93
N LYS A 13 -9.00 -2.46 -4.28
CA LYS A 13 -7.60 -2.32 -4.78
C LYS A 13 -7.03 -3.64 -5.19
N THR A 14 -7.13 -4.60 -4.27
CA THR A 14 -6.58 -5.93 -4.40
C THR A 14 -7.18 -6.61 -5.62
N THR A 15 -8.47 -6.36 -5.92
CA THR A 15 -9.12 -6.81 -7.16
C THR A 15 -8.48 -6.20 -8.39
N VAL A 16 -8.28 -4.87 -8.42
CA VAL A 16 -7.65 -4.18 -9.55
C VAL A 16 -6.20 -4.63 -9.75
N ILE A 17 -5.41 -4.68 -8.68
CA ILE A 17 -4.02 -5.16 -8.70
C ILE A 17 -3.95 -6.61 -9.22
N ASN A 18 -4.85 -7.48 -8.76
CA ASN A 18 -4.91 -8.87 -9.23
C ASN A 18 -5.32 -8.96 -10.72
N LEU A 19 -6.22 -8.10 -11.19
CA LEU A 19 -6.59 -8.03 -12.60
C LEU A 19 -5.41 -7.55 -13.46
N LEU A 20 -4.70 -6.51 -13.03
CA LEU A 20 -3.49 -6.01 -13.71
C LEU A 20 -2.40 -7.07 -13.76
N LYS A 21 -2.21 -7.83 -12.66
CA LYS A 21 -1.30 -8.98 -12.64
C LYS A 21 -1.67 -10.04 -13.67
N LYS A 22 -2.97 -10.39 -13.76
CA LYS A 22 -3.49 -11.36 -14.75
C LYS A 22 -3.31 -10.88 -16.19
N GLN A 23 -3.26 -9.58 -16.42
CA GLN A 23 -2.99 -8.96 -17.72
C GLN A 23 -1.48 -8.88 -18.06
N GLY A 24 -0.59 -9.38 -17.18
CA GLY A 24 0.85 -9.43 -17.43
C GLY A 24 1.64 -8.22 -16.95
N TYR A 25 1.01 -7.29 -16.23
CA TYR A 25 1.72 -6.17 -15.61
C TYR A 25 2.47 -6.61 -14.35
N GLN A 26 3.58 -5.92 -14.06
CA GLN A 26 4.26 -6.09 -12.78
C GLN A 26 3.40 -5.50 -11.67
N THR A 27 3.27 -6.22 -10.56
CA THR A 27 2.43 -5.78 -9.45
C THR A 27 3.09 -6.09 -8.12
N ILE A 28 2.94 -5.17 -7.17
CA ILE A 28 3.31 -5.37 -5.77
C ILE A 28 2.02 -5.25 -4.96
N PRO A 29 1.50 -6.35 -4.38
CA PRO A 29 0.35 -6.31 -3.50
C PRO A 29 0.74 -5.73 -2.13
N GLU A 30 -0.25 -5.41 -1.29
CA GLU A 30 -0.01 -4.85 0.03
C GLU A 30 0.91 -5.78 0.84
N VAL A 31 2.09 -5.28 1.23
CA VAL A 31 3.10 -6.08 1.94
C VAL A 31 2.60 -6.59 3.29
N LEU A 32 1.70 -5.85 3.94
CA LEU A 32 1.05 -6.30 5.17
C LEU A 32 0.25 -7.59 4.94
N THR A 33 -0.47 -7.69 3.82
CA THR A 33 -1.21 -8.91 3.44
C THR A 33 -0.24 -10.07 3.20
N LEU A 34 0.87 -9.83 2.51
CA LEU A 34 1.89 -10.87 2.29
C LEU A 34 2.47 -11.39 3.61
N LEU A 35 2.81 -10.49 4.54
CA LEU A 35 3.34 -10.87 5.86
C LEU A 35 2.28 -11.59 6.71
N PHE A 36 1.01 -11.20 6.60
CA PHE A 36 -0.10 -11.88 7.27
C PHE A 36 -0.29 -13.30 6.74
N ASP A 37 -0.26 -13.49 5.42
CA ASP A 37 -0.37 -14.81 4.80
C ASP A 37 0.82 -15.70 5.16
N GLU A 38 2.04 -15.15 5.21
CA GLU A 38 3.23 -15.85 5.71
C GLU A 38 3.08 -16.25 7.18
N ALA A 39 2.57 -15.37 8.03
CA ALA A 39 2.34 -15.68 9.45
C ALA A 39 1.27 -16.77 9.62
N LYS A 40 0.21 -16.72 8.80
CA LYS A 40 -0.83 -17.74 8.78
C LYS A 40 -0.29 -19.11 8.37
N GLN A 41 0.55 -19.18 7.34
CA GLN A 41 1.17 -20.43 6.89
C GLN A 41 2.11 -21.03 7.93
N ASN A 42 2.79 -20.17 8.71
CA ASN A 42 3.73 -20.58 9.74
C ASN A 42 3.10 -20.73 11.15
N ASN A 43 1.76 -20.61 11.27
CA ASN A 43 1.02 -20.67 12.54
C ASN A 43 1.50 -19.65 13.61
N CYS A 44 1.98 -18.47 13.20
CA CYS A 44 2.48 -17.42 14.11
C CYS A 44 1.64 -16.13 14.06
N LEU A 45 0.32 -16.28 13.98
CA LEU A 45 -0.61 -15.15 13.90
C LEU A 45 -0.65 -14.30 15.17
N GLU A 46 -0.47 -14.91 16.34
CA GLU A 46 -0.50 -14.21 17.62
C GLU A 46 0.69 -13.25 17.74
N GLU A 47 1.88 -13.73 17.40
CA GLU A 47 3.11 -12.94 17.36
C GLU A 47 3.04 -11.83 16.32
N PHE A 48 2.43 -12.11 15.16
CA PHE A 48 2.17 -11.09 14.14
C PHE A 48 1.32 -9.95 14.70
N TRP A 49 0.20 -10.25 15.36
CA TRP A 49 -0.68 -9.23 15.92
C TRP A 49 0.00 -8.43 17.03
N PHE A 50 0.72 -9.11 17.92
CA PHE A 50 1.49 -8.47 18.99
C PHE A 50 2.55 -7.50 18.43
N ALA A 51 3.25 -7.89 17.37
CA ALA A 51 4.30 -7.09 16.77
C ALA A 51 3.78 -5.99 15.83
N SER A 52 2.58 -6.12 15.27
CA SER A 52 2.07 -5.32 14.14
C SER A 52 2.08 -3.79 14.35
N ASN A 53 1.98 -3.34 15.60
CA ASN A 53 1.99 -1.92 15.97
C ASN A 53 3.38 -1.40 16.39
N SER A 54 4.37 -2.28 16.52
CA SER A 54 5.72 -1.89 16.89
C SER A 54 6.44 -1.16 15.76
N LEU A 55 7.33 -0.23 16.11
CA LEU A 55 8.21 0.41 15.14
C LEU A 55 9.04 -0.62 14.37
N ALA A 56 9.60 -1.62 15.07
CA ALA A 56 10.39 -2.69 14.45
C ALA A 56 9.62 -3.43 13.34
N PHE A 57 8.34 -3.71 13.55
CA PHE A 57 7.51 -4.33 12.53
C PHE A 57 7.27 -3.41 11.33
N ARG A 58 7.06 -2.11 11.57
CA ARG A 58 6.91 -1.11 10.50
C ARG A 58 8.19 -0.98 9.66
N MET A 59 9.36 -1.05 10.30
CA MET A 59 10.66 -1.09 9.61
C MET A 59 10.79 -2.33 8.72
N LYS A 60 10.47 -3.51 9.26
CA LYS A 60 10.49 -4.78 8.50
C LYS A 60 9.55 -4.75 7.30
N LEU A 61 8.35 -4.18 7.47
CA LEU A 61 7.37 -4.01 6.40
C LEU A 61 7.94 -3.11 5.29
N MET A 62 8.64 -2.04 5.66
CA MET A 62 9.31 -1.16 4.69
C MET A 62 10.44 -1.86 3.95
N GLU A 63 11.31 -2.58 4.65
CA GLU A 63 12.44 -3.29 4.03
C GLU A 63 11.94 -4.29 2.98
N LYS A 64 10.85 -4.99 3.30
CA LYS A 64 10.21 -5.91 2.37
C LYS A 64 9.58 -5.18 1.17
N GLN A 65 8.93 -4.04 1.38
CA GLN A 65 8.44 -3.18 0.29
C GLN A 65 9.60 -2.78 -0.64
N LEU A 66 10.71 -2.30 -0.08
CA LEU A 66 11.88 -1.88 -0.84
C LEU A 66 12.52 -3.00 -1.63
N ALA A 67 12.63 -4.19 -1.04
CA ALA A 67 13.13 -5.36 -1.74
C ALA A 67 12.26 -5.71 -2.96
N LEU A 68 10.93 -5.64 -2.80
CA LEU A 68 9.99 -5.87 -3.90
C LEU A 68 10.10 -4.78 -4.97
N GLU A 69 10.18 -3.50 -4.59
CA GLU A 69 10.34 -2.40 -5.54
C GLU A 69 11.65 -2.50 -6.33
N ASN A 70 12.75 -2.87 -5.66
CA ASN A 70 14.05 -3.10 -6.30
C ASN A 70 14.07 -4.30 -7.25
N SER A 71 13.16 -5.28 -7.06
CA SER A 71 13.01 -6.43 -7.96
C SER A 71 12.25 -6.11 -9.26
N LEU A 72 11.63 -4.92 -9.35
CA LEU A 72 10.86 -4.53 -10.54
C LEU A 72 11.75 -4.23 -11.74
N ASP A 73 11.20 -4.45 -12.94
CA ASP A 73 11.87 -4.09 -14.18
C ASP A 73 11.57 -2.61 -14.44
N LYS A 74 12.60 -1.78 -14.34
CA LYS A 74 12.45 -0.32 -14.46
C LYS A 74 11.97 0.11 -15.85
N ASN A 75 12.08 -0.74 -16.87
CA ASN A 75 11.60 -0.47 -18.23
C ASN A 75 10.11 -0.79 -18.44
N LYS A 76 9.44 -1.45 -17.49
CA LYS A 76 8.02 -1.83 -17.58
C LYS A 76 7.16 -1.04 -16.61
N PHE A 77 5.86 -0.99 -16.88
CA PHE A 77 4.91 -0.46 -15.91
C PHE A 77 4.72 -1.44 -14.76
N ALA A 78 4.80 -0.91 -13.55
CA ALA A 78 4.54 -1.65 -12.32
C ALA A 78 3.46 -0.95 -11.51
N PHE A 79 2.55 -1.71 -10.92
CA PHE A 79 1.47 -1.18 -10.08
C PHE A 79 1.63 -1.63 -8.63
N LEU A 80 1.69 -0.68 -7.72
CA LEU A 80 1.98 -0.94 -6.31
C LEU A 80 0.77 -0.60 -5.44
N ASP A 81 0.37 -1.53 -4.59
CA ASP A 81 -0.61 -1.32 -3.52
C ASP A 81 0.14 -0.81 -2.28
N ARG A 82 0.24 0.52 -2.17
CA ARG A 82 1.09 1.33 -1.25
C ARG A 82 2.51 1.64 -1.74
N SER A 83 3.06 2.71 -1.18
CA SER A 83 4.41 3.24 -1.42
C SER A 83 5.23 3.29 -0.14
N THR A 84 6.54 3.46 -0.29
CA THR A 84 7.48 3.71 0.83
C THR A 84 7.17 4.99 1.60
N ILE A 85 6.45 5.93 0.98
CA ILE A 85 5.94 7.17 1.59
C ILE A 85 5.00 6.89 2.78
N ASP A 86 4.26 5.77 2.77
CA ASP A 86 3.34 5.40 3.86
C ASP A 86 4.06 5.26 5.21
N VAL A 87 5.33 4.83 5.20
CA VAL A 87 6.12 4.64 6.42
C VAL A 87 6.58 5.98 7.00
N VAL A 88 6.92 6.94 6.13
CA VAL A 88 7.22 8.32 6.54
C VAL A 88 5.95 8.97 7.11
N ALA A 89 4.80 8.78 6.46
CA ALA A 89 3.51 9.27 6.94
C ALA A 89 3.14 8.67 8.30
N PHE A 90 3.38 7.36 8.50
CA PHE A 90 3.20 6.70 9.79
C PHE A 90 4.06 7.35 10.88
N GLY A 91 5.35 7.58 10.62
CA GLY A 91 6.23 8.23 11.58
C GLY A 91 5.75 9.61 12.00
N ASN A 92 5.34 10.42 11.02
CA ASN A 92 4.78 11.74 11.27
C ASN A 92 3.48 11.68 12.09
N TYR A 93 2.57 10.75 11.76
CA TYR A 93 1.29 10.61 12.47
C TYR A 93 1.46 10.22 13.95
N TYR A 94 2.42 9.34 14.26
CA TYR A 94 2.69 8.89 15.63
C TYR A 94 3.77 9.72 16.35
N ASN A 95 4.25 10.82 15.77
CA ASN A 95 5.38 11.61 16.29
C ASN A 95 6.65 10.78 16.56
N ILE A 96 6.89 9.76 15.74
CA ILE A 96 8.08 8.90 15.82
C ILE A 96 9.11 9.40 14.82
N LYS A 97 10.32 9.70 15.31
CA LYS A 97 11.44 10.08 14.45
C LYS A 97 11.90 8.88 13.63
N MET A 98 11.62 8.92 12.33
CA MET A 98 12.08 7.89 11.40
C MET A 98 13.57 8.04 11.10
N PRO A 99 14.32 6.94 10.93
CA PRO A 99 15.71 6.97 10.49
C PRO A 99 15.91 7.75 9.19
N HIS A 100 17.02 8.47 9.06
CA HIS A 100 17.28 9.32 7.89
C HIS A 100 17.25 8.55 6.56
N TYR A 101 17.79 7.32 6.53
CA TYR A 101 17.78 6.50 5.33
C TYR A 101 16.35 6.22 4.81
N ILE A 102 15.35 6.14 5.68
CA ILE A 102 13.94 5.98 5.29
C ILE A 102 13.45 7.21 4.56
N THR A 103 13.71 8.39 5.14
CA THR A 103 13.29 9.65 4.54
C THR A 103 14.01 9.92 3.23
N ASP A 104 15.25 9.46 3.08
CA ASP A 104 16.02 9.63 1.86
C ASP A 104 15.55 8.70 0.75
N VAL A 105 15.20 7.46 1.10
CA VAL A 105 14.61 6.49 0.16
C VAL A 105 13.25 6.99 -0.34
N ALA A 106 12.36 7.40 0.56
CA ALA A 106 11.05 7.92 0.18
C ALA A 106 11.12 9.20 -0.68
N LYS A 107 12.20 9.99 -0.55
CA LYS A 107 12.46 11.17 -1.41
C LYS A 107 13.05 10.80 -2.78
N LYS A 108 13.77 9.67 -2.86
CA LYS A 108 14.41 9.19 -4.09
C LYS A 108 13.49 8.32 -4.94
N ASP A 109 12.50 7.68 -4.32
CA ASP A 109 11.52 6.85 -5.01
C ASP A 109 10.62 7.73 -5.88
N MET A 110 10.98 7.81 -7.16
CA MET A 110 10.22 8.52 -8.18
C MET A 110 9.10 7.63 -8.72
N TYR A 111 7.92 7.73 -8.12
CA TYR A 111 6.70 7.20 -8.72
C TYR A 111 6.29 8.08 -9.90
N ALA A 112 6.07 7.46 -11.06
CA ALA A 112 5.66 8.19 -12.27
C ALA A 112 4.28 8.84 -12.08
N ILE A 113 3.38 8.14 -11.39
CA ILE A 113 2.03 8.58 -11.05
C ILE A 113 1.69 8.01 -9.67
N ILE A 114 1.10 8.84 -8.81
CA ILE A 114 0.51 8.40 -7.53
C ILE A 114 -0.99 8.68 -7.59
N PHE A 115 -1.80 7.63 -7.54
CA PHE A 115 -3.25 7.78 -7.38
C PHE A 115 -3.59 7.86 -5.91
N PHE A 116 -3.97 9.05 -5.43
CA PHE A 116 -4.64 9.21 -4.14
C PHE A 116 -6.15 9.17 -4.35
N LEU A 117 -6.79 8.07 -3.92
CA LEU A 117 -8.25 8.02 -3.88
C LEU A 117 -8.72 8.24 -2.45
N ASP A 118 -9.34 9.41 -2.22
CA ASP A 118 -10.13 9.70 -1.03
C ASP A 118 -11.47 8.96 -1.08
N HIS A 119 -12.22 8.94 0.03
CA HIS A 119 -13.49 8.24 0.21
C HIS A 119 -14.34 8.17 -1.07
N CYS A 120 -14.36 7.00 -1.72
CA CYS A 120 -15.57 6.60 -2.42
C CYS A 120 -16.59 6.28 -1.32
N GLN A 121 -17.56 7.17 -1.09
CA GLN A 121 -18.85 6.74 -0.58
C GLN A 121 -19.43 5.78 -1.62
N PHE A 122 -19.03 4.51 -1.57
CA PHE A 122 -19.84 3.45 -2.13
C PHE A 122 -21.08 3.35 -1.24
N ILE A 123 -22.05 4.22 -1.50
CA ILE A 123 -23.44 3.91 -1.22
C ILE A 123 -23.71 2.70 -2.09
N CYS A 124 -23.95 1.54 -1.47
CA CYS A 124 -24.55 0.42 -2.16
C CYS A 124 -25.98 0.87 -2.52
N ILE A 125 -26.16 1.49 -3.68
CA ILE A 125 -27.50 1.83 -4.17
C ILE A 125 -28.09 0.53 -4.71
N THR A 126 -28.71 -0.25 -3.82
CA THR A 126 -29.76 -1.17 -4.24
C THR A 126 -30.97 -0.29 -4.58
N ASN A 127 -31.13 -0.05 -5.88
CA ASN A 127 -32.25 0.61 -6.56
C ASN A 127 -32.39 2.13 -6.43
N THR A 128 -32.17 2.76 -7.59
CA THR A 128 -32.87 3.92 -8.18
C THR A 128 -32.75 5.28 -7.49
N THR A 129 -32.30 6.25 -8.31
CA THR A 129 -32.37 7.72 -8.18
C THR A 129 -31.14 8.41 -7.58
N PHE A 130 -30.27 8.90 -8.46
CA PHE A 130 -29.21 9.86 -8.14
C PHE A 130 -29.82 11.25 -7.88
N VAL A 131 -29.52 11.84 -6.72
CA VAL A 131 -29.54 13.30 -6.54
C VAL A 131 -28.21 13.71 -5.92
N ALA A 132 -27.33 14.30 -6.75
CA ALA A 132 -26.11 14.93 -6.29
C ALA A 132 -26.43 16.31 -5.72
N ARG A 133 -26.18 16.53 -4.42
CA ARG A 133 -26.03 17.89 -3.87
C ARG A 133 -24.59 18.09 -3.42
N LYS A 134 -23.94 19.03 -4.08
CA LYS A 134 -22.67 19.66 -3.70
C LYS A 134 -22.97 20.71 -2.62
N ASN A 135 -22.31 20.65 -1.47
CA ASN A 135 -22.18 21.77 -0.53
C ASN A 135 -20.86 21.53 0.23
N ARG A 136 -19.81 22.28 -0.14
CA ARG A 136 -19.25 23.46 0.54
C ARG A 136 -18.34 23.06 1.70
#